data_AF-A0A5J4X8Y7-F1
#
_entry.id   AF-A0A5J4X8Y7-F1
#
_cell.length_a   1.000
_cell.length_b   1.000
_cell.length_c   1.000
_cell.angle_alpha   90.00
_cell.angle_beta   90.00
_cell.angle_gamma   90.00
#
_symmetry.space_group_name_H-M   'P 1'
#
loop_
_entity.id
_entity.type
_entity.pdbx_description
1 polymer ?
#
loop_
_entity_poly.entity_id
_entity_poly.type
_entity_poly.pdbx_seq_one_letter_code
_entity_poly.pdbx_strand_id
1 'polypeptide(L)'
;MSDQKEEELINHEDKLPRIAEDSNQDVIDSKPLPAVQQVKNLIVEMQETNQTIEQLKKSNSEKAIMIIPLIRKMSSEEIVETFDTQLCTVITKHFQEFKFRKELRLLYSIKRIVKCAAEHKSLDVHQKFSQIFSDSGLRKKIGYNIVEQIPENYGEDDYIDDDWMMEDELQQYALIYCYMISISQADNNLLLHCGNILGRNINFLVYMINELCQEKQLKEDNKNQKGDDDDDDDLIFWIIDLEEILNVLIYTMKVEQNRHEIIQNSSIFDEIEPLFHIGCQKNLNCPHCIAFPDSINTQPLHLLALEVLAQFEEDLDNPQIFSISNDNIIAHIAPSIIAFALQSSFQFKYSMIIEVSTLPLVNLSSLPSQKQFSVNLNLLHNLIINNFRLAESVASYPNLLPILIAFTFYNTNKIKEQSTDDNENTLEVRNQCINIISEICQYCGNQIKNKILIEMKFAKSITLAVCLGGGSKEQSNAVIQSALYCFESIIPLMIDDEIYENQSHSLNSEIIEEIEEEGGLEEFDSLNLVRKI
;
A
#
# COMPACT_ATOMS: atom_id res chain seq x y z
N MET A 1 -23.41 -67.87 17.47
CA MET A 1 -24.06 -68.27 16.20
C MET A 1 -24.01 -67.06 15.31
N SER A 2 -23.28 -67.18 14.20
CA SER A 2 -23.32 -66.33 12.99
C SER A 2 -22.90 -64.87 13.14
N ASP A 3 -22.16 -64.24 12.24
CA ASP A 3 -21.35 -64.62 11.08
C ASP A 3 -20.68 -63.30 10.65
N GLN A 4 -19.41 -63.35 10.19
CA GLN A 4 -18.83 -62.44 9.18
C GLN A 4 -18.64 -60.95 9.55
N LYS A 5 -17.58 -60.22 9.20
CA LYS A 5 -16.58 -60.34 8.13
C LYS A 5 -15.36 -59.49 8.53
N GLU A 6 -14.18 -60.10 8.50
CA GLU A 6 -12.91 -59.39 8.27
C GLU A 6 -12.85 -59.08 6.77
N GLU A 7 -12.61 -57.82 6.39
CA GLU A 7 -12.18 -57.48 5.04
C GLU A 7 -10.90 -56.64 5.10
N GLU A 8 -9.99 -57.06 4.22
CA GLU A 8 -8.57 -56.82 4.16
C GLU A 8 -8.20 -55.38 3.76
N LEU A 9 -7.23 -54.80 4.48
CA LEU A 9 -6.50 -53.60 4.07
C LEU A 9 -5.53 -53.95 2.93
N ILE A 10 -5.86 -53.52 1.73
CA ILE A 10 -4.97 -53.56 0.56
C ILE A 10 -4.00 -52.38 0.66
N ASN A 11 -2.78 -52.65 1.11
CA ASN A 11 -1.62 -51.76 0.98
C ASN A 11 -1.01 -51.95 -0.42
N HIS A 12 -1.25 -51.01 -1.33
CA HIS A 12 -0.48 -50.88 -2.56
C HIS A 12 0.73 -49.96 -2.31
N GLU A 13 1.83 -50.55 -1.83
CA GLU A 13 3.16 -49.97 -1.98
C GLU A 13 3.64 -50.22 -3.42
N ASP A 14 3.66 -49.17 -4.24
CA ASP A 14 4.30 -49.21 -5.55
C ASP A 14 5.82 -49.29 -5.38
N LYS A 15 6.35 -50.48 -5.67
CA LYS A 15 7.78 -50.79 -5.74
C LYS A 15 8.40 -50.10 -6.95
N LEU A 16 9.17 -49.05 -6.69
CA LEU A 16 10.18 -48.56 -7.64
C LEU A 16 11.26 -49.65 -7.84
N PRO A 17 11.70 -49.92 -9.09
CA PRO A 17 12.69 -50.94 -9.37
C PRO A 17 14.08 -50.50 -8.88
N ARG A 18 14.71 -51.36 -8.07
CA ARG A 18 16.14 -51.28 -7.73
C ARG A 18 16.98 -51.49 -8.99
N ILE A 19 17.64 -50.43 -9.45
CA ILE A 19 18.75 -50.52 -10.40
C ILE A 19 20.01 -50.78 -9.57
N ALA A 20 20.74 -51.84 -9.92
CA ALA A 20 22.01 -52.21 -9.32
C ALA A 20 23.08 -51.18 -9.70
N GLU A 21 23.71 -50.59 -8.69
CA GLU A 21 24.90 -49.76 -8.80
C GLU A 21 26.12 -50.66 -8.97
N ASP A 22 26.75 -50.59 -10.14
CA ASP A 22 28.13 -51.01 -10.34
C ASP A 22 28.74 -50.15 -11.46
N SER A 23 29.13 -48.93 -11.10
CA SER A 23 30.10 -48.14 -11.85
C SER A 23 30.70 -47.06 -10.96
N ASN A 24 31.87 -47.38 -10.37
CA ASN A 24 32.79 -46.38 -9.83
C ASN A 24 33.26 -45.47 -10.97
N GLN A 25 32.55 -44.36 -11.16
CA GLN A 25 33.08 -43.17 -11.80
C GLN A 25 33.33 -42.17 -10.68
N ASP A 26 34.56 -41.66 -10.56
CA ASP A 26 34.89 -40.57 -9.66
C ASP A 26 34.02 -39.35 -10.01
N VAL A 27 32.88 -39.20 -9.33
CA VAL A 27 32.04 -38.02 -9.39
C VAL A 27 32.80 -36.94 -8.63
N ILE A 28 33.47 -36.07 -9.39
CA ILE A 28 33.96 -34.81 -8.87
C ILE A 28 32.71 -34.03 -8.45
N ASP A 29 32.50 -33.91 -7.13
CA ASP A 29 31.49 -33.03 -6.52
C ASP A 29 31.80 -31.57 -6.84
N SER A 30 31.53 -31.15 -8.08
CA SER A 30 31.58 -29.74 -8.44
C SER A 30 30.36 -29.07 -7.84
N LYS A 31 30.57 -28.15 -6.89
CA LYS A 31 29.50 -27.32 -6.33
C LYS A 31 28.70 -26.69 -7.48
N PRO A 32 27.36 -26.75 -7.46
CA PRO A 32 26.54 -26.14 -8.50
C PRO A 32 26.82 -24.64 -8.61
N LEU A 33 26.87 -24.13 -9.84
CA LEU A 33 27.12 -22.71 -10.12
C LEU A 33 26.06 -21.83 -9.44
N PRO A 34 26.37 -20.58 -9.05
CA PRO A 34 25.36 -19.63 -8.58
C PRO A 34 24.25 -19.38 -9.62
N ALA A 35 23.02 -19.13 -9.17
CA ALA A 35 21.85 -18.94 -10.06
C ALA A 35 22.09 -17.84 -11.11
N VAL A 36 22.72 -16.73 -10.70
CA VAL A 36 23.16 -15.62 -11.57
C VAL A 36 24.01 -16.12 -12.74
N GLN A 37 25.00 -16.97 -12.47
CA GLN A 37 25.91 -17.48 -13.52
C GLN A 37 25.19 -18.47 -14.43
N GLN A 38 24.29 -19.29 -13.89
CA GLN A 38 23.49 -20.22 -14.69
C GLN A 38 22.56 -19.48 -15.65
N VAL A 39 21.89 -18.41 -15.19
CA VAL A 39 21.04 -17.56 -16.04
C VAL A 39 21.88 -16.95 -17.16
N LYS A 40 23.02 -16.32 -16.83
CA LYS A 40 23.93 -15.73 -17.82
C LYS A 40 24.40 -16.75 -18.87
N ASN A 41 24.80 -17.96 -18.45
CA ASN A 41 25.25 -19.01 -19.36
C ASN A 41 24.13 -19.46 -20.32
N LEU A 42 22.92 -19.71 -19.80
CA LEU A 42 21.77 -20.11 -20.63
C LEU A 42 21.45 -19.08 -21.71
N ILE A 43 21.59 -17.79 -21.40
CA ILE A 43 21.30 -16.70 -22.34
C ILE A 43 22.35 -16.62 -23.45
N VAL A 44 23.63 -16.74 -23.10
CA VAL A 44 24.73 -16.79 -24.09
C VAL A 44 24.48 -17.95 -25.05
N GLU A 45 24.11 -19.12 -24.52
CA GLU A 45 23.76 -20.28 -25.35
C GLU A 45 22.51 -20.05 -26.23
N MET A 46 21.55 -19.23 -25.82
CA MET A 46 20.38 -18.86 -26.66
C MET A 46 20.77 -17.95 -27.82
N GLN A 47 21.88 -17.20 -27.69
CA GLN A 47 22.37 -16.27 -28.69
C GLN A 47 23.33 -16.90 -29.71
N GLU A 48 24.12 -17.90 -29.30
CA GLU A 48 25.22 -18.46 -30.11
C GLU A 48 24.81 -19.65 -31.02
N THR A 49 23.54 -20.08 -31.00
CA THR A 49 23.15 -21.35 -31.63
C THR A 49 22.93 -21.22 -33.15
N ASN A 50 23.85 -21.76 -33.96
CA ASN A 50 23.77 -21.88 -35.44
C ASN A 50 22.95 -23.12 -35.90
N GLN A 51 21.73 -23.29 -35.41
CA GLN A 51 20.84 -24.40 -35.82
C GLN A 51 19.85 -23.97 -36.91
N THR A 52 19.17 -24.94 -37.54
CA THR A 52 18.01 -24.66 -38.39
C THR A 52 16.95 -23.88 -37.60
N ILE A 53 16.22 -22.96 -38.25
CA ILE A 53 15.29 -22.00 -37.60
C ILE A 53 14.31 -22.72 -36.63
N GLU A 54 13.81 -23.89 -37.01
CA GLU A 54 12.84 -24.64 -36.22
C GLU A 54 13.47 -25.33 -34.98
N GLN A 55 14.66 -25.91 -35.13
CA GLN A 55 15.42 -26.48 -34.02
C GLN A 55 15.88 -25.38 -33.04
N LEU A 56 16.29 -24.23 -33.58
CA LEU A 56 16.67 -23.05 -32.81
C LEU A 56 15.49 -22.55 -31.96
N LYS A 57 14.30 -22.41 -32.56
CA LYS A 57 13.08 -22.02 -31.84
C LYS A 57 12.75 -22.99 -30.71
N LYS A 58 12.78 -24.29 -30.99
CA LYS A 58 12.50 -25.32 -29.96
C LYS A 58 13.53 -25.29 -28.82
N SER A 59 14.82 -25.25 -29.15
CA SER A 59 15.92 -25.21 -28.17
C SER A 59 15.87 -23.94 -27.32
N ASN A 60 15.63 -22.78 -27.93
CA ASN A 60 15.52 -21.53 -27.18
C ASN A 60 14.27 -21.51 -26.29
N SER A 61 13.16 -22.08 -26.74
CA SER A 61 11.97 -22.26 -25.90
C SER A 61 12.29 -23.12 -24.66
N GLU A 62 13.04 -24.21 -24.82
CA GLU A 62 13.43 -25.09 -23.70
C GLU A 62 14.38 -24.37 -22.73
N LYS A 63 15.35 -23.61 -23.23
CA LYS A 63 16.28 -22.82 -22.41
C LYS A 63 15.57 -21.68 -21.65
N ALA A 64 14.63 -20.98 -22.29
CA ALA A 64 13.83 -19.96 -21.62
C ALA A 64 13.03 -20.54 -20.44
N ILE A 65 12.53 -21.78 -20.57
CA ILE A 65 11.87 -22.49 -19.46
C ILE A 65 12.85 -22.80 -18.32
N MET A 66 14.12 -23.10 -18.64
CA MET A 66 15.15 -23.36 -17.61
C MET A 66 15.53 -22.10 -16.82
N ILE A 67 15.35 -20.90 -17.38
CA ILE A 67 15.60 -19.63 -16.68
C ILE A 67 14.59 -19.40 -15.55
N ILE A 68 13.35 -19.85 -15.71
CA ILE A 68 12.23 -19.62 -14.77
C ILE A 68 12.55 -20.06 -13.33
N PRO A 69 12.94 -21.32 -13.06
CA PRO A 69 13.28 -21.76 -11.70
C PRO A 69 14.53 -21.07 -11.14
N LEU A 70 15.41 -20.52 -11.99
CA LEU A 70 16.58 -19.78 -11.54
C LEU A 70 16.20 -18.38 -11.06
N ILE A 71 15.40 -17.64 -11.85
CA ILE A 71 14.87 -16.32 -11.44
C ILE A 71 14.11 -16.44 -10.11
N ARG A 72 13.34 -17.53 -9.92
CA ARG A 72 12.61 -17.78 -8.67
C ARG A 72 13.50 -17.92 -7.43
N LYS A 73 14.78 -18.24 -7.61
CA LYS A 73 15.75 -18.39 -6.52
C LYS A 73 16.60 -17.14 -6.30
N MET A 74 16.57 -16.18 -7.22
CA MET A 74 17.40 -14.98 -7.14
C MET A 74 16.86 -13.97 -6.12
N SER A 75 17.74 -13.32 -5.36
CA SER A 75 17.36 -12.15 -4.54
C SER A 75 17.05 -10.93 -5.42
N SER A 76 16.45 -9.90 -4.82
CA SER A 76 16.19 -8.63 -5.53
C SER A 76 17.49 -7.99 -6.04
N GLU A 77 18.56 -8.03 -5.24
CA GLU A 77 19.88 -7.51 -5.63
C GLU A 77 20.47 -8.32 -6.78
N GLU A 78 20.38 -9.65 -6.73
CA GLU A 78 20.83 -10.52 -7.82
C GLU A 78 20.07 -10.24 -9.12
N ILE A 79 18.76 -9.95 -9.05
CA ILE A 79 17.96 -9.55 -10.22
C ILE A 79 18.45 -8.21 -10.77
N VAL A 80 18.65 -7.21 -9.92
CA VAL A 80 19.12 -5.87 -10.32
C VAL A 80 20.50 -5.92 -10.99
N GLU A 81 21.39 -6.80 -10.51
CA GLU A 81 22.73 -6.99 -11.07
C GLU A 81 22.76 -7.84 -12.35
N THR A 82 21.82 -8.78 -12.50
CA THR A 82 21.83 -9.76 -13.59
C THR A 82 21.17 -9.23 -14.86
N PHE A 83 20.08 -8.48 -14.72
CA PHE A 83 19.25 -8.10 -15.86
C PHE A 83 19.74 -6.80 -16.52
N ASP A 84 19.91 -6.89 -17.84
CA ASP A 84 20.28 -5.80 -18.73
C ASP A 84 19.41 -5.83 -20.02
N THR A 85 19.64 -4.85 -20.90
CA THR A 85 18.90 -4.72 -22.17
C THR A 85 19.01 -5.98 -23.05
N GLN A 86 20.18 -6.62 -23.10
CA GLN A 86 20.41 -7.77 -23.95
C GLN A 86 19.63 -8.99 -23.46
N LEU A 87 19.63 -9.23 -22.15
CA LEU A 87 18.83 -10.29 -21.53
C LEU A 87 17.33 -10.05 -21.73
N CYS A 88 16.84 -8.86 -21.42
CA CYS A 88 15.43 -8.54 -21.65
C CYS A 88 15.03 -8.66 -23.12
N THR A 89 15.94 -8.37 -24.07
CA THR A 89 15.69 -8.57 -25.51
C THR A 89 15.50 -10.04 -25.86
N VAL A 90 16.31 -10.94 -25.28
CA VAL A 90 16.16 -12.39 -25.48
C VAL A 90 14.82 -12.87 -24.94
N ILE A 91 14.46 -12.46 -23.72
CA ILE A 91 13.15 -12.77 -23.13
C ILE A 91 12.01 -12.26 -24.01
N THR A 92 12.11 -11.02 -24.49
CA THR A 92 11.09 -10.37 -25.31
C THR A 92 10.81 -11.14 -26.61
N LYS A 93 11.85 -11.69 -27.24
CA LYS A 93 11.71 -12.45 -28.50
C LYS A 93 10.93 -13.75 -28.35
N HIS A 94 10.79 -14.26 -27.13
CA HIS A 94 10.10 -15.52 -26.87
C HIS A 94 8.62 -15.37 -26.50
N PHE A 95 8.11 -14.14 -26.42
CA PHE A 95 6.66 -13.91 -26.38
C PHE A 95 5.99 -14.41 -27.66
N GLN A 96 4.80 -15.02 -27.54
CA GLN A 96 4.02 -15.63 -28.63
C GLN A 96 4.63 -16.88 -29.31
N GLU A 97 5.82 -17.35 -28.91
CA GLU A 97 6.37 -18.61 -29.41
C GLU A 97 5.90 -19.85 -28.62
N PHE A 98 5.20 -19.63 -27.50
CA PHE A 98 4.82 -20.66 -26.55
C PHE A 98 3.33 -21.02 -26.61
N LYS A 99 3.02 -22.26 -26.23
CA LYS A 99 1.66 -22.65 -25.84
C LYS A 99 1.34 -22.03 -24.48
N PHE A 100 0.16 -21.45 -24.32
CA PHE A 100 -0.50 -20.93 -23.09
C PHE A 100 0.29 -21.17 -21.78
N ARG A 101 0.32 -22.40 -21.24
CA ARG A 101 1.00 -22.72 -19.96
C ARG A 101 2.48 -22.34 -19.84
N LYS A 102 3.25 -22.36 -20.93
CA LYS A 102 4.68 -22.00 -20.90
C LYS A 102 4.87 -20.50 -20.90
N GLU A 103 4.01 -19.78 -21.62
CA GLU A 103 3.98 -18.33 -21.66
C GLU A 103 3.62 -17.76 -20.28
N LEU A 104 2.60 -18.30 -19.64
CA LEU A 104 2.20 -17.89 -18.28
C LEU A 104 3.35 -18.05 -17.26
N ARG A 105 4.12 -19.14 -17.33
CA ARG A 105 5.30 -19.32 -16.46
C ARG A 105 6.39 -18.28 -16.72
N LEU A 106 6.59 -17.89 -17.98
CA LEU A 106 7.52 -16.82 -18.35
C LEU A 106 7.01 -15.47 -17.85
N LEU A 107 5.71 -15.20 -17.97
CA LEU A 107 5.06 -13.99 -17.43
C LEU A 107 5.31 -13.85 -15.93
N TYR A 108 5.13 -14.91 -15.14
CA TYR A 108 5.44 -14.86 -13.71
C TYR A 108 6.91 -14.52 -13.41
N SER A 109 7.85 -15.02 -14.22
CA SER A 109 9.27 -14.64 -14.09
C SER A 109 9.51 -13.17 -14.44
N ILE A 110 8.82 -12.66 -15.45
CA ILE A 110 8.92 -11.25 -15.85
C ILE A 110 8.29 -10.34 -14.81
N LYS A 111 7.12 -10.71 -14.28
CA LYS A 111 6.47 -10.03 -13.15
C LYS A 111 7.43 -9.85 -11.99
N ARG A 112 8.15 -10.92 -11.62
CA ARG A 112 9.17 -10.84 -10.56
C ARG A 112 10.28 -9.84 -10.88
N ILE A 113 10.77 -9.79 -12.12
CA ILE A 113 11.81 -8.83 -12.52
C ILE A 113 11.29 -7.39 -12.43
N VAL A 114 10.11 -7.11 -13.00
CA VAL A 114 9.56 -5.75 -13.01
C VAL A 114 9.12 -5.30 -11.62
N LYS A 115 8.60 -6.21 -10.79
CA LYS A 115 8.29 -5.97 -9.39
C LYS A 115 9.57 -5.60 -8.62
N CYS A 116 10.64 -6.40 -8.72
CA CYS A 116 11.92 -6.06 -8.08
C CYS A 116 12.46 -4.68 -8.51
N ALA A 117 12.25 -4.28 -9.77
CA ALA A 117 12.65 -2.96 -10.25
C ALA A 117 11.78 -1.83 -9.67
N ALA A 118 10.46 -2.03 -9.61
CA ALA A 118 9.48 -1.05 -9.11
C ALA A 118 9.53 -0.85 -7.58
N GLU A 119 9.82 -1.91 -6.84
CA GLU A 119 9.89 -1.89 -5.37
C GLU A 119 11.26 -1.41 -4.85
N HIS A 120 12.20 -1.13 -5.75
CA HIS A 120 13.55 -0.75 -5.37
C HIS A 120 13.58 0.68 -4.76
N LYS A 121 14.43 0.92 -3.76
CA LYS A 121 14.50 2.27 -3.13
C LYS A 121 15.31 3.29 -3.95
N SER A 122 16.24 2.82 -4.79
CA SER A 122 17.15 3.67 -5.57
C SER A 122 16.53 4.16 -6.87
N LEU A 123 16.53 5.49 -7.04
CA LEU A 123 16.13 6.16 -8.28
C LEU A 123 17.02 5.78 -9.48
N ASP A 124 18.31 5.51 -9.25
CA ASP A 124 19.23 5.08 -10.31
C ASP A 124 18.82 3.72 -10.88
N VAL A 125 18.33 2.82 -10.01
CA VAL A 125 17.81 1.52 -10.44
C VAL A 125 16.51 1.69 -11.22
N HIS A 126 15.62 2.60 -10.81
CA HIS A 126 14.42 2.93 -11.57
C HIS A 126 14.75 3.41 -12.98
N GLN A 127 15.67 4.38 -13.10
CA GLN A 127 16.11 4.90 -14.40
C GLN A 127 16.77 3.82 -15.26
N LYS A 128 17.65 3.00 -14.67
CA LYS A 128 18.28 1.86 -15.36
C LYS A 128 17.24 0.91 -15.93
N PHE A 129 16.28 0.46 -15.12
CA PHE A 129 15.29 -0.53 -15.56
C PHE A 129 14.25 0.06 -16.53
N SER A 130 13.87 1.33 -16.34
CA SER A 130 13.06 2.07 -17.30
C SER A 130 13.69 2.04 -18.72
N GLN A 131 15.00 2.29 -18.80
CA GLN A 131 15.75 2.20 -20.05
C GLN A 131 15.83 0.76 -20.58
N ILE A 132 16.13 -0.22 -19.72
CA ILE A 132 16.19 -1.65 -20.10
C ILE A 132 14.87 -2.12 -20.71
N PHE A 133 13.73 -1.80 -20.08
CA PHE A 133 12.41 -2.23 -20.55
C PHE A 133 12.00 -1.55 -21.87
N SER A 134 12.43 -0.30 -22.06
CA SER A 134 12.24 0.43 -23.32
C SER A 134 13.10 -0.14 -24.45
N ASP A 135 14.42 -0.23 -24.25
CA ASP A 135 15.38 -0.60 -25.30
C ASP A 135 15.28 -2.07 -25.72
N SER A 136 14.90 -2.95 -24.79
CA SER A 136 14.66 -4.35 -25.10
C SER A 136 13.39 -4.60 -25.90
N GLY A 137 12.51 -3.60 -26.00
CA GLY A 137 11.18 -3.72 -26.57
C GLY A 137 10.18 -4.46 -25.68
N LEU A 138 10.58 -4.87 -24.47
CA LEU A 138 9.74 -5.66 -23.56
C LEU A 138 8.45 -4.91 -23.23
N ARG A 139 8.55 -3.63 -22.85
CA ARG A 139 7.37 -2.80 -22.51
C ARG A 139 6.38 -2.72 -23.67
N LYS A 140 6.88 -2.46 -24.88
CA LYS A 140 6.06 -2.40 -26.10
C LYS A 140 5.40 -3.74 -26.39
N LYS A 141 6.11 -4.85 -26.16
CA LYS A 141 5.58 -6.20 -26.39
C LYS A 141 4.46 -6.56 -25.43
N ILE A 142 4.64 -6.27 -24.13
CA ILE A 142 3.59 -6.43 -23.11
C ILE A 142 2.36 -5.60 -23.49
N GLY A 143 2.56 -4.31 -23.83
CA GLY A 143 1.44 -3.45 -24.21
C GLY A 143 0.70 -3.90 -25.47
N TYR A 144 1.42 -4.38 -26.49
CA TYR A 144 0.80 -4.96 -27.68
C TYR A 144 -0.05 -6.19 -27.33
N ASN A 145 0.45 -7.08 -26.46
CA ASN A 145 -0.28 -8.29 -26.08
C ASN A 145 -1.56 -7.98 -25.29
N ILE A 146 -1.58 -6.90 -24.49
CA ILE A 146 -2.82 -6.42 -23.85
C ILE A 146 -3.81 -5.99 -24.92
N VAL A 147 -3.41 -5.09 -25.82
CA VAL A 147 -4.30 -4.53 -26.86
C VAL A 147 -4.83 -5.63 -27.80
N GLU A 148 -4.02 -6.62 -28.14
CA GLU A 148 -4.42 -7.74 -29.00
C GLU A 148 -5.51 -8.63 -28.37
N GLN A 149 -5.62 -8.63 -27.04
CA GLN A 149 -6.63 -9.42 -26.31
C GLN A 149 -7.92 -8.65 -26.03
N ILE A 150 -7.96 -7.34 -26.32
CA ILE A 150 -9.17 -6.54 -26.18
C ILE A 150 -10.09 -6.83 -27.37
N PRO A 151 -11.38 -7.20 -27.15
CA PRO A 151 -12.33 -7.40 -28.23
C PRO A 151 -12.51 -6.14 -29.09
N GLU A 152 -12.60 -6.29 -30.42
CA GLU A 152 -12.71 -5.15 -31.35
C GLU A 152 -13.92 -4.23 -31.08
N ASN A 153 -14.99 -4.78 -30.48
CA ASN A 153 -16.22 -4.05 -30.18
C ASN A 153 -16.25 -3.46 -28.75
N TYR A 154 -15.17 -3.61 -27.97
CA TYR A 154 -15.12 -3.14 -26.58
C TYR A 154 -15.37 -1.62 -26.51
N GLY A 155 -16.42 -1.22 -25.80
CA GLY A 155 -16.85 0.18 -25.67
C GLY A 155 -17.93 0.64 -26.65
N GLU A 156 -18.35 -0.20 -27.62
CA GLU A 156 -19.45 0.12 -28.55
C GLU A 156 -20.79 -0.55 -28.18
N ASP A 157 -20.75 -1.73 -27.54
CA ASP A 157 -21.93 -2.51 -27.19
C ASP A 157 -22.02 -2.74 -25.66
N ASP A 158 -23.17 -2.39 -25.06
CA ASP A 158 -23.47 -2.59 -23.62
C ASP A 158 -23.59 -4.08 -23.20
N TYR A 159 -23.39 -5.02 -24.13
CA TYR A 159 -23.63 -6.46 -23.93
C TYR A 159 -22.39 -7.34 -24.10
N ILE A 160 -21.20 -6.75 -24.17
CA ILE A 160 -19.97 -7.54 -24.23
C ILE A 160 -19.77 -8.22 -22.88
N ASP A 161 -19.56 -9.53 -22.93
CA ASP A 161 -19.23 -10.33 -21.77
C ASP A 161 -17.83 -9.96 -21.29
N ASP A 162 -17.72 -9.40 -20.08
CA ASP A 162 -16.45 -8.96 -19.48
C ASP A 162 -15.55 -10.13 -19.03
N ASP A 163 -15.95 -11.38 -19.29
CA ASP A 163 -15.19 -12.59 -18.97
C ASP A 163 -13.76 -12.59 -19.55
N TRP A 164 -13.51 -11.88 -20.67
CA TRP A 164 -12.17 -11.76 -21.25
C TRP A 164 -11.18 -11.07 -20.30
N MET A 165 -11.64 -10.16 -19.43
CA MET A 165 -10.80 -9.47 -18.45
C MET A 165 -10.31 -10.40 -17.32
N MET A 166 -10.94 -11.57 -17.18
CA MET A 166 -10.62 -12.56 -16.16
C MET A 166 -9.62 -13.62 -16.65
N GLU A 167 -9.10 -13.50 -17.87
CA GLU A 167 -8.05 -14.40 -18.36
C GLU A 167 -6.73 -14.18 -17.59
N ASP A 168 -6.20 -15.25 -16.98
CA ASP A 168 -4.96 -15.23 -16.17
C ASP A 168 -3.80 -14.51 -16.88
N GLU A 169 -3.60 -14.79 -18.18
CA GLU A 169 -2.57 -14.17 -19.00
C GLU A 169 -2.74 -12.66 -19.10
N LEU A 170 -3.96 -12.20 -19.38
CA LEU A 170 -4.28 -10.80 -19.53
C LEU A 170 -4.05 -10.05 -18.23
N GLN A 171 -4.50 -10.62 -17.12
CA GLN A 171 -4.23 -10.08 -15.79
C GLN A 171 -2.72 -10.00 -15.53
N GLN A 172 -1.94 -11.04 -15.85
CA GLN A 172 -0.48 -10.98 -15.69
C GLN A 172 0.16 -9.91 -16.58
N TYR A 173 -0.31 -9.72 -17.81
CA TYR A 173 0.17 -8.64 -18.67
C TYR A 173 -0.11 -7.27 -18.06
N ALA A 174 -1.33 -7.03 -17.55
CA ALA A 174 -1.71 -5.79 -16.89
C ALA A 174 -0.84 -5.51 -15.66
N LEU A 175 -0.66 -6.50 -14.77
CA LEU A 175 0.22 -6.40 -13.60
C LEU A 175 1.67 -6.03 -14.00
N ILE A 176 2.23 -6.74 -14.99
CA ILE A 176 3.59 -6.46 -15.47
C ILE A 176 3.70 -5.04 -16.01
N TYR A 177 2.73 -4.61 -16.82
CA TYR A 177 2.73 -3.28 -17.39
C TYR A 177 2.65 -2.19 -16.32
N CYS A 178 1.74 -2.33 -15.35
CA CYS A 178 1.58 -1.41 -14.23
C CYS A 178 2.87 -1.27 -13.41
N TYR A 179 3.57 -2.37 -13.11
CA TYR A 179 4.89 -2.30 -12.48
C TYR A 179 5.91 -1.54 -13.35
N MET A 180 5.92 -1.75 -14.67
CA MET A 180 6.86 -1.04 -15.56
C MET A 180 6.63 0.47 -15.62
N ILE A 181 5.38 0.91 -15.60
CA ILE A 181 5.04 2.34 -15.66
C ILE A 181 5.16 3.05 -14.30
N SER A 182 5.31 2.32 -13.19
CA SER A 182 5.64 2.95 -11.91
C SER A 182 7.04 3.59 -11.90
N ILE A 183 7.93 3.16 -12.81
CA ILE A 183 9.29 3.68 -12.97
C ILE A 183 9.55 4.29 -14.36
N SER A 184 8.52 4.41 -15.20
CA SER A 184 8.65 4.93 -16.57
C SER A 184 7.42 5.75 -16.97
N GLN A 185 7.46 6.40 -18.13
CA GLN A 185 6.29 7.12 -18.64
C GLN A 185 5.22 6.14 -19.12
N ALA A 186 3.98 6.35 -18.69
CA ALA A 186 2.81 5.58 -19.11
C ALA A 186 2.30 5.99 -20.49
N ASP A 187 1.76 5.02 -21.23
CA ASP A 187 0.78 5.25 -22.29
C ASP A 187 -0.62 5.26 -21.64
N ASN A 188 -1.29 6.42 -21.65
CA ASN A 188 -2.58 6.61 -20.98
C ASN A 188 -3.67 5.66 -21.48
N ASN A 189 -3.74 5.39 -22.80
CA ASN A 189 -4.76 4.48 -23.35
C ASN A 189 -4.55 3.06 -22.84
N LEU A 190 -3.30 2.63 -22.73
CA LEU A 190 -2.98 1.31 -22.22
C LEU A 190 -3.19 1.23 -20.70
N LEU A 191 -2.88 2.31 -19.97
CA LEU A 191 -3.14 2.40 -18.54
C LEU A 191 -4.63 2.33 -18.23
N LEU A 192 -5.48 2.99 -19.03
CA LEU A 192 -6.93 2.87 -18.98
C LEU A 192 -7.37 1.40 -19.04
N HIS A 193 -6.90 0.64 -20.04
CA HIS A 193 -7.25 -0.76 -20.17
C HIS A 193 -6.75 -1.61 -18.99
N CYS A 194 -5.53 -1.35 -18.53
CA CYS A 194 -5.01 -2.00 -17.32
C CYS A 194 -5.87 -1.69 -16.09
N GLY A 195 -6.32 -0.45 -15.92
CA GLY A 195 -7.21 -0.05 -14.82
C GLY A 195 -8.51 -0.87 -14.83
N ASN A 196 -9.16 -0.98 -15.99
CA ASN A 196 -10.38 -1.79 -16.13
C ASN A 196 -10.15 -3.28 -15.85
N ILE A 197 -9.06 -3.86 -16.38
CA ILE A 197 -8.71 -5.26 -16.14
C ILE A 197 -8.47 -5.51 -14.65
N LEU A 198 -7.64 -4.68 -14.01
CA LEU A 198 -7.32 -4.83 -12.59
C LEU A 198 -8.56 -4.61 -11.72
N GLY A 199 -9.38 -3.63 -12.05
CA GLY A 199 -10.62 -3.35 -11.33
C GLY A 199 -11.61 -4.51 -11.38
N ARG A 200 -11.88 -5.04 -12.58
CA ARG A 200 -12.74 -6.22 -12.74
C ARG A 200 -12.24 -7.42 -11.93
N ASN A 201 -10.92 -7.65 -11.91
CA ASN A 201 -10.31 -8.71 -11.11
C ASN A 201 -10.43 -8.44 -9.60
N ILE A 202 -10.26 -7.21 -9.14
CA ILE A 202 -10.50 -6.84 -7.73
C ILE A 202 -11.95 -7.12 -7.36
N ASN A 203 -12.90 -6.64 -8.15
CA ASN A 203 -14.33 -6.85 -7.90
C ASN A 203 -14.65 -8.34 -7.70
N PHE A 204 -14.16 -9.18 -8.61
CA PHE A 204 -14.34 -10.63 -8.53
C PHE A 204 -13.69 -11.22 -7.28
N LEU A 205 -12.43 -10.89 -6.98
CA LEU A 205 -11.71 -11.43 -5.84
C LEU A 205 -12.35 -11.01 -4.50
N VAL A 206 -12.75 -9.75 -4.38
CA VAL A 206 -13.46 -9.22 -3.20
C VAL A 206 -14.79 -9.94 -3.01
N TYR A 207 -15.55 -10.16 -4.08
CA TYR A 207 -16.79 -10.95 -4.05
C TYR A 207 -16.54 -12.38 -3.55
N MET A 208 -15.57 -13.09 -4.15
CA MET A 208 -15.23 -14.46 -3.76
C MET A 208 -14.78 -14.58 -2.30
N ILE A 209 -13.92 -13.66 -1.84
CA ILE A 209 -13.47 -13.61 -0.45
C ILE A 209 -14.65 -13.39 0.50
N ASN A 210 -15.57 -12.48 0.18
CA ASN A 210 -16.71 -12.18 1.02
C ASN A 210 -17.68 -13.36 1.11
N GLU A 211 -18.02 -13.99 -0.01
CA GLU A 211 -18.88 -15.19 -0.05
C GLU A 211 -18.28 -16.33 0.80
N LEU A 212 -16.99 -16.65 0.61
CA LEU A 212 -16.32 -17.70 1.37
C LEU A 212 -16.28 -17.40 2.88
N CYS A 213 -16.05 -16.14 3.27
CA CYS A 213 -16.12 -15.71 4.66
C CYS A 213 -17.53 -15.90 5.24
N GLN A 214 -18.58 -15.54 4.51
CA GLN A 214 -19.98 -15.68 4.96
C GLN A 214 -20.38 -17.16 5.09
N GLU A 215 -20.02 -18.00 4.12
CA GLU A 215 -20.28 -19.44 4.17
C GLU A 215 -19.64 -20.08 5.41
N LYS A 216 -18.40 -19.69 5.75
CA LYS A 216 -17.71 -20.19 6.94
C LYS A 216 -18.37 -19.77 8.24
N GLN A 217 -18.77 -18.51 8.37
CA GLN A 217 -19.50 -18.04 9.55
C GLN A 217 -20.80 -18.84 9.76
N LEU A 218 -21.54 -19.11 8.68
CA LEU A 218 -22.75 -19.93 8.73
C LEU A 218 -22.45 -21.38 9.16
N LYS A 219 -21.31 -21.97 8.74
CA LYS A 219 -20.88 -23.31 9.19
C LYS A 219 -20.50 -23.32 10.67
N GLU A 220 -19.76 -22.31 11.15
CA GLU A 220 -19.33 -22.19 12.56
C GLU A 220 -20.52 -22.04 13.52
N ASP A 221 -21.51 -21.22 13.16
CA ASP A 221 -22.72 -21.02 13.96
C ASP A 221 -23.55 -22.30 14.09
N ASN A 222 -23.45 -23.21 13.11
CA ASN A 222 -24.21 -24.46 13.08
C ASN A 222 -23.58 -25.63 13.88
N LYS A 223 -22.43 -25.42 14.56
CA LYS A 223 -21.76 -26.25 15.60
C LYS A 223 -21.63 -27.77 15.40
N ASN A 224 -22.11 -28.36 14.31
CA ASN A 224 -22.17 -29.80 14.08
C ASN A 224 -21.36 -30.29 12.87
N GLN A 225 -20.65 -29.39 12.19
CA GLN A 225 -19.72 -29.75 11.11
C GLN A 225 -18.32 -29.34 11.54
N LYS A 226 -17.39 -30.31 11.58
CA LYS A 226 -15.97 -29.98 11.52
C LYS A 226 -15.74 -29.31 10.17
N GLY A 227 -15.17 -28.11 10.16
CA GLY A 227 -14.70 -27.49 8.92
C GLY A 227 -13.70 -28.42 8.23
N ASP A 228 -13.82 -28.55 6.92
CA ASP A 228 -12.77 -29.15 6.10
C ASP A 228 -11.65 -28.10 5.95
N ASP A 229 -10.40 -28.52 6.20
CA ASP A 229 -9.21 -27.66 6.10
C ASP A 229 -9.03 -27.08 4.67
N ASP A 230 -9.61 -27.72 3.65
CA ASP A 230 -9.53 -27.33 2.24
C ASP A 230 -10.14 -25.94 1.96
N ASP A 231 -11.16 -25.50 2.72
CA ASP A 231 -11.79 -24.20 2.50
C ASP A 231 -10.86 -23.02 2.89
N ASP A 232 -9.92 -23.22 3.83
CA ASP A 232 -8.93 -22.19 4.22
C ASP A 232 -7.90 -21.95 3.11
N ASP A 233 -7.49 -23.01 2.41
CA ASP A 233 -6.53 -22.92 1.31
C ASP A 233 -7.08 -22.11 0.12
N ASP A 234 -8.37 -22.30 -0.23
CA ASP A 234 -9.02 -21.52 -1.29
C ASP A 234 -9.13 -20.03 -0.91
N LEU A 235 -9.50 -19.72 0.32
CA LEU A 235 -9.56 -18.34 0.80
C LEU A 235 -8.18 -17.68 0.79
N ILE A 236 -7.14 -18.39 1.24
CA ILE A 236 -5.75 -17.91 1.21
C ILE A 236 -5.29 -17.64 -0.23
N PHE A 237 -5.65 -18.52 -1.17
CA PHE A 237 -5.34 -18.34 -2.59
C PHE A 237 -5.89 -17.01 -3.12
N TRP A 238 -7.18 -16.73 -2.89
CA TRP A 238 -7.80 -15.48 -3.35
C TRP A 238 -7.22 -14.24 -2.65
N ILE A 239 -6.90 -14.34 -1.36
CA ILE A 239 -6.24 -13.25 -0.62
C ILE A 239 -4.89 -12.93 -1.27
N ILE A 240 -4.06 -13.93 -1.56
CA ILE A 240 -2.72 -13.72 -2.14
C ILE A 240 -2.81 -13.02 -3.51
N ASP A 241 -3.77 -13.43 -4.34
CA ASP A 241 -3.94 -12.81 -5.66
C ASP A 241 -4.44 -11.36 -5.54
N LEU A 242 -5.36 -11.08 -4.62
CA LEU A 242 -5.82 -9.71 -4.36
C LEU A 242 -4.70 -8.83 -3.80
N GLU A 243 -3.90 -9.34 -2.86
CA GLU A 243 -2.74 -8.63 -2.32
C GLU A 243 -1.74 -8.26 -3.41
N GLU A 244 -1.53 -9.11 -4.41
CA GLU A 244 -0.64 -8.80 -5.54
C GLU A 244 -1.18 -7.66 -6.40
N ILE A 245 -2.49 -7.63 -6.68
CA ILE A 245 -3.11 -6.53 -7.43
C ILE A 245 -3.02 -5.21 -6.64
N LEU A 246 -3.37 -5.23 -5.35
CA LEU A 246 -3.30 -4.03 -4.51
C LEU A 246 -1.87 -3.51 -4.41
N ASN A 247 -0.88 -4.40 -4.28
CA ASN A 247 0.53 -4.02 -4.33
C ASN A 247 0.90 -3.30 -5.63
N VAL A 248 0.48 -3.80 -6.81
CA VAL A 248 0.82 -3.13 -8.06
C VAL A 248 0.19 -1.73 -8.15
N LEU A 249 -1.04 -1.57 -7.63
CA LEU A 249 -1.71 -0.28 -7.61
C LEU A 249 -0.95 0.73 -6.75
N ILE A 250 -0.48 0.31 -5.56
CA ILE A 250 0.33 1.18 -4.68
C ILE A 250 1.53 1.78 -5.43
N TYR A 251 2.25 0.99 -6.24
CA TYR A 251 3.39 1.52 -6.99
C TYR A 251 2.97 2.34 -8.20
N THR A 252 1.91 1.93 -8.88
CA THR A 252 1.43 2.60 -10.09
C THR A 252 0.92 4.00 -9.78
N MET A 253 0.17 4.14 -8.68
CA MET A 253 -0.48 5.39 -8.24
C MET A 253 0.45 6.37 -7.48
N LYS A 254 1.69 5.96 -7.17
CA LYS A 254 2.73 6.90 -6.69
C LYS A 254 3.04 8.00 -7.71
N VAL A 255 2.88 7.70 -9.00
CA VAL A 255 3.01 8.69 -10.07
C VAL A 255 1.66 9.39 -10.23
N GLU A 256 1.61 10.68 -9.90
CA GLU A 256 0.39 11.51 -9.93
C GLU A 256 -0.39 11.40 -11.25
N GLN A 257 0.29 11.47 -12.39
CA GLN A 257 -0.36 11.31 -13.69
C GLN A 257 -1.04 9.94 -13.85
N ASN A 258 -0.40 8.86 -13.41
CA ASN A 258 -0.97 7.51 -13.51
C ASN A 258 -2.16 7.36 -12.57
N ARG A 259 -2.06 7.94 -11.37
CA ARG A 259 -3.14 7.97 -10.39
C ARG A 259 -4.38 8.64 -10.98
N HIS A 260 -4.25 9.85 -11.51
CA HIS A 260 -5.39 10.55 -12.13
C HIS A 260 -6.04 9.74 -13.26
N GLU A 261 -5.24 9.10 -14.12
CA GLU A 261 -5.77 8.29 -15.22
C GLU A 261 -6.53 7.05 -14.70
N ILE A 262 -6.03 6.39 -13.66
CA ILE A 262 -6.72 5.26 -13.03
C ILE A 262 -8.03 5.72 -12.40
N ILE A 263 -8.00 6.80 -11.61
CA ILE A 263 -9.17 7.35 -10.90
C ILE A 263 -10.27 7.76 -11.88
N GLN A 264 -9.91 8.49 -12.94
CA GLN A 264 -10.91 9.06 -13.86
C GLN A 264 -11.61 8.03 -14.74
N ASN A 265 -11.00 6.85 -14.92
CA ASN A 265 -11.47 5.92 -15.94
C ASN A 265 -11.66 4.48 -15.47
N SER A 266 -11.61 4.21 -14.16
CA SER A 266 -11.88 2.87 -13.63
C SER A 266 -12.73 2.93 -12.36
N SER A 267 -13.45 1.85 -12.08
CA SER A 267 -14.25 1.66 -10.85
C SER A 267 -13.44 1.14 -9.67
N ILE A 268 -12.10 1.20 -9.73
CA ILE A 268 -11.22 0.57 -8.73
C ILE A 268 -11.52 1.05 -7.31
N PHE A 269 -11.86 2.32 -7.13
CA PHE A 269 -12.24 2.84 -5.80
C PHE A 269 -13.42 2.06 -5.21
N ASP A 270 -14.53 1.97 -5.95
CA ASP A 270 -15.75 1.28 -5.54
C ASP A 270 -15.53 -0.22 -5.33
N GLU A 271 -14.58 -0.81 -6.04
CA GLU A 271 -14.26 -2.24 -5.96
C GLU A 271 -13.38 -2.58 -4.76
N ILE A 272 -12.53 -1.63 -4.32
CA ILE A 272 -11.69 -1.77 -3.12
C ILE A 272 -12.44 -1.33 -1.86
N GLU A 273 -13.39 -0.42 -1.98
CA GLU A 273 -14.23 0.14 -0.90
C GLU A 273 -14.65 -0.91 0.15
N PRO A 274 -15.18 -2.10 -0.21
CA PRO A 274 -15.62 -3.09 0.76
C PRO A 274 -14.50 -3.58 1.71
N LEU A 275 -13.25 -3.53 1.26
CA LEU A 275 -12.08 -3.96 2.04
C LEU A 275 -11.73 -3.00 3.18
N PHE A 276 -12.27 -1.78 3.18
CA PHE A 276 -12.22 -0.89 4.35
C PHE A 276 -12.87 -1.51 5.59
N HIS A 277 -13.80 -2.44 5.38
CA HIS A 277 -14.59 -3.04 6.45
C HIS A 277 -14.02 -4.37 6.97
N ILE A 278 -12.78 -4.72 6.59
CA ILE A 278 -12.13 -5.93 7.08
C ILE A 278 -11.91 -5.82 8.59
N GLY A 279 -12.50 -6.76 9.34
CA GLY A 279 -12.26 -6.87 10.78
C GLY A 279 -12.79 -5.68 11.59
N CYS A 280 -13.89 -5.06 11.15
CA CYS A 280 -14.54 -3.99 11.92
C CYS A 280 -14.81 -4.42 13.37
N GLN A 281 -14.65 -3.48 14.30
CA GLN A 281 -14.91 -3.77 15.71
C GLN A 281 -16.40 -4.08 15.93
N LYS A 282 -16.68 -5.13 16.72
CA LYS A 282 -18.06 -5.60 16.99
C LYS A 282 -18.95 -4.51 17.61
N ASN A 283 -18.39 -3.57 18.36
CA ASN A 283 -19.13 -2.44 18.95
C ASN A 283 -19.65 -1.43 17.91
N LEU A 284 -19.09 -1.40 16.69
CA LEU A 284 -19.53 -0.51 15.61
C LEU A 284 -20.80 -1.02 14.94
N ASN A 285 -21.15 -2.31 15.10
CA ASN A 285 -22.27 -2.96 14.40
C ASN A 285 -22.27 -2.64 12.88
N CYS A 286 -21.08 -2.60 12.26
CA CYS A 286 -20.95 -2.25 10.84
C CYS A 286 -21.66 -3.31 9.98
N PRO A 287 -22.66 -2.93 9.16
CA PRO A 287 -23.38 -3.88 8.30
C PRO A 287 -22.53 -4.40 7.13
N HIS A 288 -21.43 -3.72 6.80
CA HIS A 288 -20.51 -4.07 5.73
C HIS A 288 -19.28 -4.85 6.22
N CYS A 289 -19.22 -5.21 7.50
CA CYS A 289 -18.08 -5.92 8.08
C CYS A 289 -17.79 -7.24 7.36
N ILE A 290 -16.58 -7.39 6.82
CA ILE A 290 -16.07 -8.67 6.33
C ILE A 290 -15.35 -9.34 7.49
N ALA A 291 -16.03 -10.30 8.13
CA ALA A 291 -15.46 -11.07 9.23
C ALA A 291 -14.79 -12.35 8.70
N PHE A 292 -13.46 -12.42 8.83
CA PHE A 292 -12.67 -13.58 8.44
C PHE A 292 -12.63 -14.61 9.58
N PRO A 293 -12.40 -15.89 9.26
CA PRO A 293 -12.08 -16.91 10.25
C PRO A 293 -10.85 -16.51 11.08
N ASP A 294 -10.84 -16.86 12.37
CA ASP A 294 -9.72 -16.55 13.29
C ASP A 294 -8.39 -17.20 12.86
N SER A 295 -8.43 -18.23 11.99
CA SER A 295 -7.25 -18.89 11.41
C SER A 295 -6.51 -18.03 10.38
N ILE A 296 -7.17 -17.04 9.78
CA ILE A 296 -6.66 -16.25 8.68
C ILE A 296 -6.13 -14.90 9.18
N ASN A 297 -4.85 -14.63 8.91
CA ASN A 297 -4.26 -13.31 9.19
C ASN A 297 -4.63 -12.32 8.09
N THR A 298 -5.56 -11.42 8.38
CA THR A 298 -6.07 -10.42 7.43
C THR A 298 -5.31 -9.09 7.44
N GLN A 299 -4.36 -8.92 8.37
CA GLN A 299 -3.65 -7.65 8.53
C GLN A 299 -2.91 -7.20 7.26
N PRO A 300 -2.21 -8.08 6.50
CA PRO A 300 -1.51 -7.66 5.29
C PRO A 300 -2.47 -7.16 4.20
N LEU A 301 -3.53 -7.93 3.89
CA LEU A 301 -4.58 -7.52 2.95
C LEU A 301 -5.23 -6.18 3.34
N HIS A 302 -5.69 -6.06 4.60
CA HIS A 302 -6.34 -4.83 5.05
C HIS A 302 -5.40 -3.62 4.96
N LEU A 303 -4.13 -3.79 5.32
CA LEU A 303 -3.14 -2.72 5.22
C LEU A 303 -2.93 -2.26 3.76
N LEU A 304 -2.86 -3.19 2.81
CA LEU A 304 -2.74 -2.86 1.39
C LEU A 304 -3.98 -2.14 0.87
N ALA A 305 -5.17 -2.61 1.26
CA ALA A 305 -6.43 -1.97 0.87
C ALA A 305 -6.48 -0.51 1.38
N LEU A 306 -6.16 -0.27 2.65
CA LEU A 306 -6.11 1.08 3.21
C LEU A 306 -5.04 1.96 2.53
N GLU A 307 -3.88 1.40 2.18
CA GLU A 307 -2.80 2.14 1.51
C GLU A 307 -3.18 2.53 0.07
N VAL A 308 -3.97 1.70 -0.61
CA VAL A 308 -4.54 2.03 -1.92
C VAL A 308 -5.65 3.07 -1.79
N LEU A 309 -6.61 2.86 -0.88
CA LEU A 309 -7.72 3.81 -0.64
C LEU A 309 -7.24 5.20 -0.24
N ALA A 310 -6.15 5.29 0.54
CA ALA A 310 -5.56 6.57 0.92
C ALA A 310 -5.01 7.35 -0.28
N GLN A 311 -4.80 6.73 -1.45
CA GLN A 311 -4.33 7.40 -2.66
C GLN A 311 -5.47 7.95 -3.52
N PHE A 312 -6.74 7.62 -3.27
CA PHE A 312 -7.89 8.12 -4.05
C PHE A 312 -8.39 9.47 -3.52
N GLU A 313 -7.54 10.49 -3.47
CA GLU A 313 -7.85 11.77 -2.82
C GLU A 313 -9.13 12.42 -3.37
N GLU A 314 -9.35 12.37 -4.68
CA GLU A 314 -10.51 13.00 -5.34
C GLU A 314 -11.86 12.35 -4.99
N ASP A 315 -11.87 11.04 -4.76
CA ASP A 315 -13.10 10.31 -4.43
C ASP A 315 -13.51 10.47 -2.96
N LEU A 316 -12.62 11.02 -2.12
CA LEU A 316 -12.84 11.25 -0.69
C LEU A 316 -13.67 12.51 -0.37
N ASP A 317 -14.24 13.21 -1.36
CA ASP A 317 -15.27 14.27 -1.13
C ASP A 317 -16.71 13.68 -1.14
N ASN A 318 -16.88 12.38 -1.41
CA ASN A 318 -18.21 11.78 -1.45
C ASN A 318 -18.89 11.79 -0.03
N PRO A 319 -20.14 12.24 0.12
CA PRO A 319 -20.83 12.21 1.42
C PRO A 319 -21.20 10.80 1.92
N GLN A 320 -21.01 9.75 1.12
CA GLN A 320 -21.22 8.34 1.47
C GLN A 320 -19.99 7.49 1.16
N ILE A 321 -18.80 8.01 1.46
CA ILE A 321 -17.55 7.24 1.31
C ILE A 321 -17.60 6.01 2.23
N PHE A 322 -17.05 4.92 1.72
CA PHE A 322 -17.03 3.64 2.40
C PHE A 322 -18.41 3.09 2.79
N SER A 323 -19.47 3.47 2.06
CA SER A 323 -20.85 3.04 2.34
C SER A 323 -21.29 3.31 3.79
N ILE A 324 -20.64 4.27 4.47
CA ILE A 324 -20.82 4.60 5.89
C ILE A 324 -21.12 6.10 6.01
N SER A 325 -21.92 6.49 7.00
CA SER A 325 -22.09 7.90 7.37
C SER A 325 -20.77 8.50 7.88
N ASN A 326 -20.43 9.73 7.47
CA ASN A 326 -19.25 10.48 7.92
C ASN A 326 -18.80 10.23 9.38
N ASP A 327 -19.70 10.31 10.35
CA ASP A 327 -19.36 10.13 11.79
C ASP A 327 -18.81 8.74 12.15
N ASN A 328 -19.18 7.72 11.39
CA ASN A 328 -18.78 6.34 11.62
C ASN A 328 -17.45 6.00 10.94
N ILE A 329 -17.02 6.73 9.90
CA ILE A 329 -15.73 6.51 9.23
C ILE A 329 -14.58 6.70 10.24
N ILE A 330 -14.64 7.77 11.04
CA ILE A 330 -13.65 8.04 12.08
C ILE A 330 -13.60 6.91 13.11
N ALA A 331 -14.75 6.29 13.41
CA ALA A 331 -14.82 5.18 14.36
C ALA A 331 -14.12 3.89 13.86
N HIS A 332 -13.90 3.75 12.55
CA HIS A 332 -13.10 2.66 11.98
C HIS A 332 -11.59 2.93 12.08
N ILE A 333 -11.16 4.17 11.84
CA ILE A 333 -9.73 4.54 11.73
C ILE A 333 -9.12 4.86 13.10
N ALA A 334 -9.84 5.62 13.93
CA ALA A 334 -9.35 6.14 15.19
C ALA A 334 -8.80 5.08 16.17
N PRO A 335 -9.43 3.90 16.33
CA PRO A 335 -8.92 2.89 17.27
C PRO A 335 -7.51 2.40 16.94
N SER A 336 -7.16 2.28 15.65
CA SER A 336 -5.81 1.89 15.21
C SER A 336 -4.76 2.95 15.60
N ILE A 337 -5.07 4.22 15.32
CA ILE A 337 -4.21 5.37 15.67
C ILE A 337 -4.01 5.46 17.18
N ILE A 338 -5.11 5.39 17.94
CA ILE A 338 -5.08 5.45 19.40
C ILE A 338 -4.25 4.29 19.95
N ALA A 339 -4.52 3.05 19.55
CA ALA A 339 -3.81 1.89 20.09
C ALA A 339 -2.30 1.94 19.81
N PHE A 340 -1.88 2.36 18.62
CA PHE A 340 -0.46 2.57 18.32
C PHE A 340 0.16 3.60 19.28
N ALA A 341 -0.52 4.74 19.48
CA ALA A 341 -0.06 5.79 20.40
C ALA A 341 0.06 5.27 21.83
N LEU A 342 -0.91 4.48 22.29
CA LEU A 342 -0.91 3.88 23.62
C LEU A 342 0.24 2.90 23.85
N GLN A 343 0.71 2.23 22.82
CA GLN A 343 1.71 1.17 22.96
C GLN A 343 3.13 1.67 22.69
N SER A 344 3.24 2.77 21.94
CA SER A 344 4.52 3.40 21.70
C SER A 344 5.09 4.05 22.98
N SER A 345 6.42 4.19 23.05
CA SER A 345 7.10 4.91 24.15
C SER A 345 6.68 6.39 24.30
N PHE A 346 5.79 6.84 23.43
CA PHE A 346 5.13 8.12 23.43
C PHE A 346 4.46 8.44 24.78
N GLN A 347 3.70 7.50 25.35
CA GLN A 347 2.98 7.68 26.62
C GLN A 347 3.90 8.14 27.77
N PHE A 348 5.14 7.67 27.81
CA PHE A 348 6.06 7.93 28.91
C PHE A 348 6.78 9.27 28.80
N LYS A 349 6.89 9.83 27.59
CA LYS A 349 7.66 11.06 27.33
C LYS A 349 6.80 12.31 27.37
N TYR A 350 5.56 12.19 26.93
CA TYR A 350 4.61 13.30 26.91
C TYR A 350 3.53 13.02 27.94
N SER A 351 3.92 12.97 29.21
CA SER A 351 3.04 13.08 30.37
C SER A 351 2.24 14.40 30.41
N MET A 352 2.16 15.11 29.28
CA MET A 352 1.35 16.28 29.06
C MET A 352 -0.04 15.87 28.55
N ILE A 353 -1.05 16.34 29.30
CA ILE A 353 -2.39 16.75 28.86
C ILE A 353 -3.52 15.70 28.89
N ILE A 354 -3.25 14.39 28.84
CA ILE A 354 -4.33 13.39 28.93
C ILE A 354 -3.98 12.35 29.99
N GLU A 355 -4.93 12.00 30.87
CA GLU A 355 -4.89 10.74 31.63
C GLU A 355 -5.07 9.56 30.67
N VAL A 356 -4.11 9.37 29.76
CA VAL A 356 -4.09 8.24 28.82
C VAL A 356 -4.15 6.90 29.58
N SER A 357 -3.64 6.88 30.81
CA SER A 357 -3.64 5.75 31.74
C SER A 357 -5.02 5.32 32.24
N THR A 358 -6.07 6.13 32.09
CA THR A 358 -7.44 5.76 32.49
C THR A 358 -8.30 5.26 31.33
N LEU A 359 -7.73 5.19 30.12
CA LEU A 359 -8.46 4.77 28.94
C LEU A 359 -8.68 3.25 28.95
N PRO A 360 -9.91 2.77 28.71
CA PRO A 360 -10.11 1.36 28.43
C PRO A 360 -9.30 1.03 27.18
N LEU A 361 -8.29 0.18 27.33
CA LEU A 361 -7.56 -0.36 26.19
C LEU A 361 -8.60 -0.91 25.23
N VAL A 362 -8.63 -0.35 24.01
CA VAL A 362 -9.37 -0.97 22.92
C VAL A 362 -8.83 -2.39 22.82
N ASN A 363 -9.70 -3.38 23.02
CA ASN A 363 -9.39 -4.80 22.81
C ASN A 363 -9.20 -5.02 21.31
N LEU A 364 -8.05 -4.58 20.77
CA LEU A 364 -7.60 -5.01 19.47
C LEU A 364 -7.01 -6.41 19.61
N SER A 365 -7.38 -7.30 18.68
CA SER A 365 -6.84 -8.65 18.59
C SER A 365 -5.34 -8.68 18.29
N SER A 366 -4.81 -7.62 17.67
CA SER A 366 -3.40 -7.46 17.31
C SER A 366 -2.92 -6.01 17.49
N LEU A 367 -1.63 -5.83 17.78
CA LEU A 367 -1.02 -4.51 17.88
C LEU A 367 -0.83 -3.92 16.47
N PRO A 368 -1.25 -2.66 16.22
CA PRO A 368 -1.00 -2.02 14.94
C PRO A 368 0.50 -1.82 14.71
N SER A 369 0.98 -2.13 13.51
CA SER A 369 2.35 -1.85 13.11
C SER A 369 2.56 -0.35 12.85
N GLN A 370 3.82 0.11 12.82
CA GLN A 370 4.12 1.50 12.43
C GLN A 370 3.64 1.82 11.01
N LYS A 371 3.77 0.87 10.07
CA LYS A 371 3.24 1.04 8.71
C LYS A 371 1.72 1.23 8.74
N GLN A 372 1.01 0.42 9.52
CA GLN A 372 -0.44 0.55 9.68
C GLN A 372 -0.84 1.88 10.31
N PHE A 373 -0.08 2.37 11.28
CA PHE A 373 -0.29 3.70 11.85
C PHE A 373 -0.14 4.80 10.78
N SER A 374 0.96 4.80 10.02
CA SER A 374 1.20 5.80 8.97
C SER A 374 0.13 5.77 7.87
N VAL A 375 -0.31 4.58 7.44
CA VAL A 375 -1.38 4.45 6.45
C VAL A 375 -2.71 4.99 6.98
N ASN A 376 -3.08 4.68 8.21
CA ASN A 376 -4.30 5.21 8.83
C ASN A 376 -4.25 6.72 9.02
N LEU A 377 -3.08 7.27 9.35
CA LEU A 377 -2.88 8.70 9.50
C LEU A 377 -3.00 9.43 8.14
N ASN A 378 -2.40 8.87 7.10
CA ASN A 378 -2.51 9.40 5.74
C ASN A 378 -3.96 9.35 5.23
N LEU A 379 -4.66 8.23 5.45
CA LEU A 379 -6.08 8.11 5.10
C LEU A 379 -6.92 9.15 5.84
N LEU A 380 -6.69 9.32 7.15
CA LEU A 380 -7.39 10.32 7.96
C LEU A 380 -7.14 11.74 7.44
N HIS A 381 -5.90 12.07 7.11
CA HIS A 381 -5.53 13.37 6.54
C HIS A 381 -6.28 13.63 5.23
N ASN A 382 -6.23 12.69 4.31
CA ASN A 382 -6.86 12.83 2.99
C ASN A 382 -8.39 12.89 3.11
N LEU A 383 -8.99 12.17 4.05
CA LEU A 383 -10.41 12.27 4.36
C LEU A 383 -10.81 13.66 4.87
N ILE A 384 -10.03 14.28 5.76
CA ILE A 384 -10.37 15.60 6.31
C ILE A 384 -10.20 16.69 5.25
N ILE A 385 -9.13 16.65 4.46
CA ILE A 385 -8.87 17.62 3.37
C ILE A 385 -10.03 17.62 2.38
N ASN A 386 -10.46 16.43 1.95
CA ASN A 386 -11.47 16.31 0.89
C ASN A 386 -12.91 16.33 1.44
N ASN A 387 -13.11 16.07 2.74
CA ASN A 387 -14.43 16.11 3.37
C ASN A 387 -14.35 16.83 4.73
N PHE A 388 -14.31 18.16 4.67
CA PHE A 388 -14.12 19.03 5.84
C PHE A 388 -15.13 18.80 6.98
N ARG A 389 -16.29 18.20 6.69
CA ARG A 389 -17.31 17.85 7.71
C ARG A 389 -16.79 16.84 8.71
N LEU A 390 -15.78 16.03 8.34
CA LEU A 390 -15.16 15.06 9.24
C LEU A 390 -14.30 15.72 10.32
N ALA A 391 -13.91 16.99 10.16
CA ALA A 391 -13.11 17.70 11.16
C ALA A 391 -13.76 17.70 12.55
N GLU A 392 -15.06 17.93 12.63
CA GLU A 392 -15.80 17.90 13.91
C GLU A 392 -15.88 16.49 14.49
N SER A 393 -16.10 15.47 13.64
CA SER A 393 -16.12 14.07 14.06
C SER A 393 -14.75 13.64 14.62
N VAL A 394 -13.66 14.09 14.02
CA VAL A 394 -12.28 13.85 14.51
C VAL A 394 -12.01 14.58 15.83
N ALA A 395 -12.42 15.85 15.92
CA ALA A 395 -12.25 16.66 17.13
C ALA A 395 -13.05 16.14 18.33
N SER A 396 -14.21 15.54 18.06
CA SER A 396 -15.11 14.97 19.07
C SER A 396 -14.80 13.52 19.42
N TYR A 397 -14.07 12.78 18.56
CA TYR A 397 -13.74 11.38 18.83
C TYR A 397 -12.85 11.26 20.08
N PRO A 398 -13.25 10.46 21.09
CA PRO A 398 -12.52 10.37 22.34
C PRO A 398 -11.03 10.03 22.16
N ASN A 399 -10.17 10.91 22.66
CA ASN A 399 -8.70 10.79 22.69
C ASN A 399 -7.98 10.88 21.35
N LEU A 400 -8.68 10.91 20.21
CA LEU A 400 -8.03 11.02 18.91
C LEU A 400 -7.33 12.38 18.77
N LEU A 401 -8.09 13.47 18.94
CA LEU A 401 -7.56 14.84 18.83
C LEU A 401 -6.33 15.09 19.71
N PRO A 402 -6.36 14.84 21.03
CA PRO A 402 -5.19 15.13 21.84
C PRO A 402 -4.03 14.15 21.60
N ILE A 403 -4.26 12.93 21.08
CA ILE A 403 -3.16 12.08 20.55
C ILE A 403 -2.52 12.70 19.32
N LEU A 404 -3.31 13.19 18.36
CA LEU A 404 -2.81 13.85 17.15
C LEU A 404 -1.97 15.08 17.49
N ILE A 405 -2.43 15.93 18.42
CA ILE A 405 -1.65 17.07 18.92
C ILE A 405 -0.36 16.60 19.59
N ALA A 406 -0.42 15.55 20.40
CA ALA A 406 0.77 15.07 21.05
C ALA A 406 1.83 14.58 20.02
N PHE A 407 1.40 13.99 18.90
CA PHE A 407 2.30 13.63 17.80
C PHE A 407 2.95 14.82 17.08
N THR A 408 2.41 16.04 17.15
CA THR A 408 3.07 17.21 16.54
C THR A 408 4.39 17.55 17.26
N PHE A 409 4.47 17.24 18.56
CA PHE A 409 5.67 17.39 19.37
C PHE A 409 6.67 16.22 19.24
N TYR A 410 6.28 15.13 18.56
CA TYR A 410 7.01 13.86 18.59
C TYR A 410 8.48 14.01 18.19
N ASN A 411 9.39 13.42 18.97
CA ASN A 411 10.81 13.25 18.64
C ASN A 411 11.69 14.51 18.42
N THR A 412 11.22 15.72 18.74
CA THR A 412 12.01 16.98 18.71
C THR A 412 13.37 16.90 19.44
N ASN A 413 13.52 15.98 20.41
CA ASN A 413 14.72 15.88 21.28
C ASN A 413 15.68 14.70 21.00
N LYS A 414 15.33 13.74 20.11
CA LYS A 414 16.10 12.48 19.93
C LYS A 414 16.82 12.35 18.59
N ILE A 415 16.67 13.31 17.68
CA ILE A 415 17.26 13.35 16.33
C ILE A 415 18.81 13.31 16.34
N LYS A 416 19.45 13.47 17.51
CA LYS A 416 20.92 13.58 17.59
C LYS A 416 21.72 12.27 17.54
N GLU A 417 21.13 11.08 17.72
CA GLU A 417 21.96 9.90 18.03
C GLU A 417 21.60 8.56 17.36
N GLN A 418 20.49 8.42 16.60
CA GLN A 418 20.14 7.12 15.99
C GLN A 418 19.65 7.25 14.52
N SER A 419 19.85 6.16 13.77
CA SER A 419 19.87 5.94 12.31
C SER A 419 18.79 6.61 11.43
N THR A 420 19.09 6.69 10.12
CA THR A 420 18.42 7.49 9.08
C THR A 420 16.96 7.12 8.76
N ASP A 421 16.58 5.84 8.82
CA ASP A 421 15.27 5.40 8.32
C ASP A 421 14.11 5.62 9.32
N ASP A 422 14.35 5.45 10.62
CA ASP A 422 13.32 5.69 11.66
C ASP A 422 12.99 7.19 11.82
N ASN A 423 13.94 8.06 11.46
CA ASN A 423 13.79 9.50 11.55
C ASN A 423 12.87 10.06 10.46
N GLU A 424 12.92 9.55 9.24
CA GLU A 424 12.10 10.04 8.12
C GLU A 424 10.61 9.78 8.37
N ASN A 425 10.26 8.55 8.77
CA ASN A 425 8.88 8.20 9.14
C ASN A 425 8.34 9.03 10.30
N THR A 426 9.22 9.37 11.26
CA THR A 426 8.84 10.20 12.41
C THR A 426 8.51 11.63 11.98
N LEU A 427 9.33 12.21 11.11
CA LEU A 427 9.11 13.56 10.59
C LEU A 427 7.82 13.63 9.76
N GLU A 428 7.55 12.60 8.96
CA GLU A 428 6.33 12.50 8.17
C GLU A 428 5.07 12.42 9.05
N VAL A 429 5.11 11.62 10.11
CA VAL A 429 3.99 11.55 11.09
C VAL A 429 3.71 12.92 11.71
N ARG A 430 4.74 13.66 12.12
CA ARG A 430 4.56 15.01 12.68
C ARG A 430 3.96 15.96 11.66
N ASN A 431 4.49 15.93 10.44
CA ASN A 431 4.05 16.74 9.32
C ASN A 431 2.55 16.53 9.05
N GLN A 432 2.13 15.27 8.93
CA GLN A 432 0.74 14.89 8.73
C GLN A 432 -0.15 15.31 9.90
N CYS A 433 0.29 15.10 11.15
CA CYS A 433 -0.47 15.56 12.31
C CYS A 433 -0.64 17.08 12.34
N ILE A 434 0.39 17.86 12.00
CA ILE A 434 0.27 19.32 11.92
C ILE A 434 -0.78 19.73 10.89
N ASN A 435 -0.77 19.10 9.72
CA ASN A 435 -1.75 19.39 8.67
C ASN A 435 -3.16 18.99 9.11
N ILE A 436 -3.36 17.79 9.66
CA ILE A 436 -4.66 17.36 10.21
C ILE A 436 -5.19 18.37 11.24
N ILE A 437 -4.36 18.80 12.20
CA ILE A 437 -4.80 19.77 13.21
C ILE A 437 -5.08 21.15 12.57
N SER A 438 -4.31 21.55 11.56
CA SER A 438 -4.58 22.77 10.79
C SER A 438 -5.97 22.74 10.15
N GLU A 439 -6.32 21.66 9.45
CA GLU A 439 -7.63 21.49 8.83
C GLU A 439 -8.75 21.49 9.89
N ILE A 440 -8.55 20.82 11.04
CA ILE A 440 -9.52 20.87 12.16
C ILE A 440 -9.73 22.30 12.64
N CYS A 441 -8.66 23.08 12.82
CA CYS A 441 -8.73 24.49 13.21
C CYS A 441 -9.40 25.38 12.16
N GLN A 442 -9.29 25.06 10.88
CA GLN A 442 -9.97 25.81 9.82
C GLN A 442 -11.48 25.57 9.87
N TYR A 443 -11.92 24.32 10.00
CA TYR A 443 -13.33 23.95 9.79
C TYR A 443 -14.19 23.84 11.06
N CYS A 444 -13.59 23.71 12.25
CA CYS A 444 -14.36 23.62 13.50
C CYS A 444 -14.76 25.00 14.06
N GLY A 445 -15.72 25.04 14.99
CA GLY A 445 -16.10 26.28 15.67
C GLY A 445 -15.05 26.80 16.68
N ASN A 446 -15.14 28.10 17.03
CA ASN A 446 -14.16 28.81 17.88
C ASN A 446 -13.87 28.13 19.24
N GLN A 447 -14.84 27.42 19.82
CA GLN A 447 -14.63 26.69 21.08
C GLN A 447 -13.59 25.56 20.91
N ILE A 448 -13.68 24.80 19.81
CA ILE A 448 -12.73 23.74 19.50
C ILE A 448 -11.38 24.35 19.15
N LYS A 449 -11.35 25.45 18.38
CA LYS A 449 -10.11 26.17 18.04
C LYS A 449 -9.36 26.62 19.29
N ASN A 450 -10.05 27.28 20.23
CA ASN A 450 -9.46 27.72 21.50
C ASN A 450 -8.87 26.54 22.27
N LYS A 451 -9.66 25.48 22.44
CA LYS A 451 -9.21 24.26 23.12
C LYS A 451 -7.94 23.67 22.48
N ILE A 452 -7.87 23.62 21.15
CA ILE A 452 -6.69 23.09 20.44
C ILE A 452 -5.49 24.02 20.61
N LEU A 453 -5.67 25.31 20.31
CA LEU A 453 -4.58 26.27 20.22
C LEU A 453 -3.97 26.58 21.60
N ILE A 454 -4.82 26.81 22.61
CA ILE A 454 -4.41 27.21 23.96
C ILE A 454 -4.39 26.02 24.91
N GLU A 455 -5.55 25.40 25.19
CA GLU A 455 -5.63 24.40 26.27
C GLU A 455 -4.74 23.18 25.98
N MET A 456 -4.64 22.78 24.71
CA MET A 456 -3.81 21.67 24.24
C MET A 456 -2.43 22.13 23.73
N LYS A 457 -2.11 23.42 23.81
CA LYS A 457 -0.80 24.02 23.49
C LYS A 457 -0.33 23.76 22.06
N PHE A 458 -1.26 23.64 21.11
CA PHE A 458 -0.87 23.44 19.72
C PHE A 458 -0.14 24.67 19.15
N ALA A 459 -0.52 25.90 19.57
CA ALA A 459 0.17 27.14 19.17
C ALA A 459 1.67 27.11 19.55
N LYS A 460 1.97 26.68 20.78
CA LYS A 460 3.35 26.40 21.21
C LYS A 460 4.05 25.37 20.31
N SER A 461 3.38 24.28 19.92
CA SER A 461 3.96 23.24 19.04
C SER A 461 4.39 23.79 17.69
N ILE A 462 3.52 24.57 17.04
CA ILE A 462 3.82 25.12 15.71
C ILE A 462 4.88 26.21 15.82
N THR A 463 4.87 27.01 16.89
CA THR A 463 5.92 28.03 17.15
C THR A 463 7.29 27.35 17.24
N LEU A 464 7.40 26.32 18.06
CA LEU A 464 8.63 25.53 18.15
C LEU A 464 9.04 24.95 16.79
N ALA A 465 8.11 24.47 15.96
CA ALA A 465 8.46 23.94 14.65
C ALA A 465 9.06 25.01 13.70
N VAL A 466 8.63 26.27 13.80
CA VAL A 466 9.12 27.37 12.95
C VAL A 466 10.36 28.08 13.51
N CYS A 467 10.55 28.10 14.83
CA CYS A 467 11.57 28.92 15.49
C CYS A 467 13.04 28.44 15.33
N LEU A 468 13.66 28.70 14.17
CA LEU A 468 15.06 28.43 13.84
C LEU A 468 16.08 29.21 14.70
N GLY A 469 15.75 30.43 15.15
CA GLY A 469 16.59 31.34 15.95
C GLY A 469 16.50 31.14 17.47
N GLY A 470 15.35 30.71 17.98
CA GLY A 470 15.06 30.40 19.39
C GLY A 470 15.63 29.05 19.87
N GLY A 471 16.26 28.30 18.98
CA GLY A 471 16.94 27.05 19.30
C GLY A 471 16.07 25.80 19.18
N SER A 472 14.96 25.87 18.42
CA SER A 472 14.08 24.70 18.20
C SER A 472 14.77 23.55 17.49
N LYS A 473 15.86 23.83 16.75
CA LYS A 473 16.67 22.84 16.02
C LYS A 473 15.83 21.97 15.07
N GLU A 474 14.63 22.41 14.67
CA GLU A 474 13.89 21.72 13.63
C GLU A 474 14.71 21.77 12.33
N GLN A 475 14.95 20.61 11.72
CA GLN A 475 15.77 20.47 10.52
C GLN A 475 14.94 19.99 9.32
N SER A 476 13.72 19.52 9.57
CA SER A 476 12.83 19.07 8.51
C SER A 476 12.16 20.27 7.85
N ASN A 477 12.56 20.54 6.62
CA ASN A 477 11.91 21.55 5.79
C ASN A 477 10.40 21.27 5.63
N ALA A 478 9.98 20.01 5.52
CA ALA A 478 8.57 19.65 5.41
C ALA A 478 7.77 20.09 6.64
N VAL A 479 8.27 19.78 7.84
CA VAL A 479 7.63 20.17 9.11
C VAL A 479 7.58 21.69 9.26
N ILE A 480 8.66 22.40 8.91
CA ILE A 480 8.71 23.88 8.96
C ILE A 480 7.67 24.47 8.00
N GLN A 481 7.60 23.99 6.75
CA GLN A 481 6.65 24.49 5.77
C GLN A 481 5.21 24.24 6.20
N SER A 482 4.89 23.06 6.72
CA SER A 482 3.55 22.74 7.21
C SER A 482 3.17 23.56 8.44
N ALA A 483 4.11 23.79 9.37
CA ALA A 483 3.87 24.68 10.50
C ALA A 483 3.65 26.13 10.06
N LEU A 484 4.42 26.63 9.09
CA LEU A 484 4.23 27.96 8.49
C LEU A 484 2.87 28.07 7.81
N TYR A 485 2.49 27.09 6.98
CA TYR A 485 1.19 27.04 6.32
C TYR A 485 0.06 27.04 7.35
N CYS A 486 0.19 26.23 8.40
CA CYS A 486 -0.75 26.18 9.51
C CYS A 486 -0.89 27.56 10.17
N PHE A 487 0.21 28.25 10.48
CA PHE A 487 0.17 29.62 10.97
C PHE A 487 -0.57 30.57 10.03
N GLU A 488 -0.24 30.55 8.74
CA GLU A 488 -0.88 31.42 7.75
C GLU A 488 -2.37 31.16 7.61
N SER A 489 -2.82 29.92 7.82
CA SER A 489 -4.23 29.56 7.79
C SER A 489 -4.98 29.96 9.06
N ILE A 490 -4.32 29.90 10.23
CA ILE A 490 -4.95 30.14 11.53
C ILE A 490 -4.91 31.62 11.92
N ILE A 491 -3.85 32.36 11.57
CA ILE A 491 -3.69 33.78 11.92
C ILE A 491 -4.86 34.65 11.42
N PRO A 492 -5.34 34.55 10.17
CA PRO A 492 -6.50 35.32 9.72
C PRO A 492 -7.77 35.00 10.53
N LEU A 493 -7.94 33.73 10.90
CA LEU A 493 -9.07 33.28 11.73
C LEU A 493 -9.00 33.83 13.16
N MET A 494 -7.81 34.20 13.61
CA MET A 494 -7.59 34.91 14.87
C MET A 494 -7.89 36.41 14.72
N ILE A 495 -7.50 37.03 13.61
CA ILE A 495 -7.61 38.48 13.41
C ILE A 495 -9.04 38.93 13.05
N ASP A 496 -9.78 38.17 12.23
CA ASP A 496 -11.08 38.60 11.68
C ASP A 496 -12.22 38.71 12.71
N ASP A 497 -12.05 38.14 13.90
CA ASP A 497 -13.02 38.28 15.00
C ASP A 497 -12.96 39.64 15.71
N GLU A 498 -12.09 40.59 15.31
CA GLU A 498 -12.08 41.97 15.81
C GLU A 498 -13.30 42.80 15.37
N ILE A 499 -14.05 42.36 14.36
CA ILE A 499 -15.23 43.09 13.86
C ILE A 499 -16.47 42.84 14.75
N TYR A 500 -16.47 41.79 15.58
CA TYR A 500 -17.50 41.54 16.60
C TYR A 500 -16.97 41.89 18.00
N GLU A 501 -17.07 43.18 18.32
CA GLU A 501 -16.73 43.75 19.62
C GLU A 501 -17.31 42.94 20.79
N ASN A 502 -16.44 42.26 21.56
CA ASN A 502 -16.46 42.05 23.02
C ASN A 502 -16.06 40.65 23.54
N GLN A 503 -15.78 39.63 22.71
CA GLN A 503 -15.40 38.29 23.22
C GLN A 503 -14.11 37.68 22.65
N SER A 504 -13.60 38.17 21.53
CA SER A 504 -12.44 37.60 20.80
C SER A 504 -11.07 38.12 21.25
N HIS A 505 -11.01 39.22 22.00
CA HIS A 505 -9.72 39.80 22.42
C HIS A 505 -8.88 38.91 23.34
N SER A 506 -9.48 37.97 24.12
CA SER A 506 -8.69 37.16 25.06
C SER A 506 -7.93 36.03 24.38
N LEU A 507 -8.51 35.39 23.37
CA LEU A 507 -7.88 34.25 22.69
C LEU A 507 -6.63 34.69 21.93
N ASN A 508 -6.71 35.82 21.23
CA ASN A 508 -5.59 36.37 20.48
C ASN A 508 -4.43 36.77 21.38
N SER A 509 -4.72 37.42 22.51
CA SER A 509 -3.67 37.81 23.46
C SER A 509 -2.96 36.61 24.06
N GLU A 510 -3.70 35.54 24.40
CA GLU A 510 -3.11 34.32 24.98
C GLU A 510 -2.24 33.58 23.96
N ILE A 511 -2.68 33.48 22.69
CA ILE A 511 -1.88 32.83 21.64
C ILE A 511 -0.63 33.65 21.33
N ILE A 512 -0.77 34.98 21.21
CA ILE A 512 0.38 35.88 20.96
C ILE A 512 1.39 35.78 22.12
N GLU A 513 0.90 35.72 23.36
CA GLU A 513 1.76 35.53 24.54
C GLU A 513 2.50 34.19 24.48
N GLU A 514 1.84 33.07 24.15
CA GLU A 514 2.52 31.78 23.96
C GLU A 514 3.57 31.82 22.84
N ILE A 515 3.29 32.53 21.74
CA ILE A 515 4.23 32.68 20.62
C ILE A 515 5.42 33.55 21.04
N GLU A 516 5.18 34.66 21.73
CA GLU A 516 6.22 35.58 22.23
C GLU A 516 7.12 34.89 23.28
N GLU A 517 6.55 34.08 24.18
CA GLU A 517 7.31 33.29 25.16
C GLU A 517 8.34 32.36 24.51
N GLU A 518 8.05 31.84 23.32
CA GLU A 518 8.95 30.97 22.54
C GLU A 518 9.80 31.75 21.52
N GLY A 519 9.74 33.09 21.52
CA GLY A 519 10.50 33.95 20.60
C GLY A 519 10.06 33.86 19.15
N GLY A 520 8.80 33.48 18.90
CA GLY A 520 8.29 33.27 17.54
C GLY A 520 8.10 34.57 16.77
N LEU A 521 7.68 35.66 17.42
CA LEU A 521 7.37 36.92 16.74
C LEU A 521 8.58 37.49 15.98
N GLU A 522 9.77 37.47 16.59
CA GLU A 522 11.00 37.94 15.94
C GLU A 522 11.36 37.11 14.69
N GLU A 523 11.02 35.83 14.70
CA GLU A 523 11.31 34.92 13.61
C GLU A 523 10.32 35.08 12.45
N PHE A 524 9.03 35.24 12.75
CA PHE A 524 8.02 35.51 11.72
C PHE A 524 8.29 36.81 10.97
N ASP A 525 8.69 37.87 11.68
CA ASP A 525 9.08 39.14 11.06
C ASP A 525 10.30 38.97 10.14
N SER A 526 11.24 38.10 10.50
CA SER A 526 12.40 37.77 9.66
C SER A 526 12.03 36.98 8.40
N LEU A 527 11.08 36.04 8.50
CA LEU A 527 10.63 35.19 7.38
C LEU A 527 9.73 35.94 6.40
N ASN A 528 8.86 36.82 6.90
CA ASN A 528 8.05 37.73 6.07
C ASN A 528 8.91 38.71 5.26
N LEU A 529 10.12 39.02 5.73
CA LEU A 529 11.11 39.81 5.00
C LEU A 529 11.74 39.01 3.85
N VAL A 530 11.96 37.71 4.03
CA VAL A 530 12.52 36.81 2.99
C VAL A 530 11.52 36.55 1.87
N ARG A 531 10.21 36.43 2.15
CA ARG A 531 9.16 36.26 1.12
C ARG A 531 8.84 37.53 0.33
N LYS A 532 9.28 38.71 0.79
CA LYS A 532 9.13 39.99 0.08
C LYS A 532 10.34 40.36 -0.80
N ILE A 533 11.39 39.54 -0.80
CA ILE A 533 12.57 39.61 -1.69
C ILE A 533 12.38 38.57 -2.79
#